data_AF-A0A7S0SQG3-F1
#
_entry.id   AF-A0A7S0SQG3-F1
#
_cell.length_a   1.000
_cell.length_b   1.000
_cell.length_c   1.000
_cell.angle_alpha   90.00
_cell.angle_beta   90.00
_cell.angle_gamma   90.00
#
_symmetry.space_group_name_H-M   'P 1'
#
loop_
_entity.id
_entity.type
_entity.pdbx_description
1 polymer ?
#
loop_
_entity_poly.entity_id
_entity_poly.type
_entity_poly.pdbx_seq_one_letter_code
_entity_poly.pdbx_strand_id
1 'polypeptide(L)'
;GGGGGGSDMSDSGGLPFAMQQHIKIAPAPNLPEAARVALARLLPVALTAAVREIVSPVVERSVTIACMTTRELVLKDFAVEPDAARLRKAAHLMVSSLAGSLALVTCREPLKASVASQLRALLLQAGVVPPADPTALEQAVQAATVDNLELGCSLIESAATERAVRDIDEALASAVLSRQKHREKHGPPPHPGQPFFDPAYLQGRFPGALPESLRPRPGHLAPAPQRIYDDFASLPRAPPPPPGAPPTFAPQQGPGLGPGGHG
;
A
#
# COMPACT_ATOMS: atom_id res chain seq x y z
N GLY A 1 20.99 33.06 -30.02
CA GLY A 1 20.55 32.67 -28.67
C GLY A 1 19.28 31.88 -28.85
N GLY A 2 19.24 30.59 -28.51
CA GLY A 2 19.31 30.07 -27.13
C GLY A 2 17.85 29.95 -26.65
N GLY A 3 17.27 28.79 -26.36
CA GLY A 3 17.81 27.49 -25.97
C GLY A 3 17.18 27.13 -24.62
N GLY A 4 16.53 25.97 -24.53
CA GLY A 4 16.11 25.31 -23.28
C GLY A 4 14.63 25.48 -22.92
N GLY A 5 13.90 24.45 -22.53
CA GLY A 5 14.29 23.06 -22.30
C GLY A 5 13.06 22.25 -21.92
N GLY A 6 12.92 21.07 -22.54
CA GLY A 6 12.01 20.04 -22.06
C GLY A 6 12.51 19.52 -20.72
N SER A 7 11.62 19.46 -19.73
CA SER A 7 11.87 18.80 -18.46
C SER A 7 11.79 17.29 -18.68
N ASP A 8 12.93 16.72 -19.01
CA ASP A 8 13.17 15.28 -19.11
C ASP A 8 13.05 14.62 -17.73
N MET A 9 12.15 13.66 -17.65
CA MET A 9 11.82 12.88 -16.46
C MET A 9 12.95 11.86 -16.19
N SER A 10 14.04 12.33 -15.58
CA SER A 10 15.22 11.52 -15.30
C SER A 10 15.63 11.61 -13.83
N ASP A 11 14.82 11.02 -12.95
CA ASP A 11 15.22 10.72 -11.57
C ASP A 11 15.21 9.20 -11.31
N SER A 12 15.90 8.45 -12.16
CA SER A 12 16.26 7.04 -11.91
C SER A 12 17.61 6.90 -11.16
N GLY A 13 18.22 8.02 -10.76
CA GLY A 13 19.57 8.04 -10.16
C GLY A 13 19.60 7.73 -8.66
N GLY A 14 18.53 8.01 -7.91
CA GLY A 14 18.47 7.81 -6.46
C GLY A 14 18.20 6.36 -6.02
N LEU A 15 17.38 5.63 -6.77
CA LEU A 15 17.02 4.24 -6.48
C LEU A 15 18.22 3.25 -6.44
N PRO A 16 19.17 3.25 -7.39
CA PRO A 16 20.28 2.31 -7.36
C PRO A 16 21.25 2.53 -6.18
N PHE A 17 21.39 3.76 -5.68
CA PHE A 17 22.30 4.07 -4.57
C PHE A 17 21.75 3.63 -3.20
N ALA A 18 20.44 3.77 -2.98
CA ALA A 18 19.79 3.36 -1.73
C ALA A 18 19.77 1.83 -1.55
N MET A 19 19.69 1.08 -2.66
CA MET A 19 19.71 -0.39 -2.63
C MET A 19 21.08 -0.96 -2.29
N GLN A 20 22.18 -0.31 -2.70
CA GLN A 20 23.54 -0.79 -2.43
C GLN A 20 23.92 -0.80 -0.94
N GLN A 21 23.30 0.05 -0.11
CA GLN A 21 23.64 0.16 1.32
C GLN A 21 22.98 -0.89 2.22
N HIS A 22 21.97 -1.61 1.73
CA HIS A 22 21.16 -2.53 2.55
C HIS A 22 21.29 -4.01 2.17
N ILE A 23 22.24 -4.34 1.30
CA ILE A 23 22.39 -5.71 0.80
C ILE A 23 22.97 -6.63 1.87
N LYS A 24 22.25 -7.72 2.15
CA LYS A 24 22.66 -8.77 3.08
C LYS A 24 23.11 -9.99 2.31
N ILE A 25 24.31 -10.48 2.58
CA ILE A 25 24.81 -11.72 1.96
C ILE A 25 25.27 -12.62 3.08
N ALA A 26 24.56 -13.72 3.28
CA ALA A 26 24.99 -14.75 4.22
C ALA A 26 26.42 -15.21 3.88
N PRO A 27 27.27 -15.47 4.89
CA PRO A 27 28.58 -16.03 4.65
C PRO A 27 28.40 -17.43 4.04
N ALA A 28 28.76 -17.56 2.76
CA ALA A 28 28.81 -18.84 2.06
C ALA A 28 30.27 -19.34 2.05
N PRO A 29 30.73 -20.08 3.07
CA PRO A 29 32.13 -20.50 3.20
C PRO A 29 32.54 -21.53 2.14
N ASN A 30 31.56 -22.22 1.53
CA ASN A 30 31.78 -23.26 0.53
C ASN A 30 32.01 -22.71 -0.89
N LEU A 31 31.92 -21.39 -1.06
CA LEU A 31 32.09 -20.72 -2.35
C LEU A 31 33.47 -20.05 -2.46
N PRO A 32 34.13 -20.12 -3.64
CA PRO A 32 35.33 -19.34 -3.91
C PRO A 32 35.11 -17.85 -3.66
N GLU A 33 36.12 -17.15 -3.16
CA GLU A 33 36.02 -15.72 -2.85
C GLU A 33 35.63 -14.88 -4.07
N ALA A 34 36.14 -15.23 -5.26
CA ALA A 34 35.76 -14.58 -6.51
C ALA A 34 34.25 -14.69 -6.82
N ALA A 35 33.63 -15.84 -6.52
CA ALA A 35 32.20 -16.04 -6.72
C ALA A 35 31.38 -15.26 -5.69
N ARG A 36 31.83 -15.20 -4.43
CA ARG A 36 31.21 -14.37 -3.37
C ARG A 36 31.23 -12.89 -3.73
N VAL A 37 32.37 -12.37 -4.17
CA VAL A 37 32.53 -10.97 -4.60
C VAL A 37 31.66 -10.66 -5.82
N ALA A 38 31.61 -11.56 -6.80
CA ALA A 38 30.74 -11.41 -7.97
C ALA A 38 29.26 -11.37 -7.58
N LEU A 39 28.83 -12.28 -6.70
CA LEU A 39 27.45 -12.34 -6.21
C LEU A 39 27.06 -11.03 -5.49
N ALA A 40 27.95 -10.50 -4.64
CA ALA A 40 27.72 -9.24 -3.95
C ALA A 40 27.58 -8.04 -4.88
N ARG A 41 28.40 -8.01 -5.93
CA ARG A 41 28.39 -6.93 -6.92
C ARG A 41 27.20 -7.01 -7.88
N LEU A 42 26.75 -8.21 -8.22
CA LEU A 42 25.73 -8.45 -9.25
C LEU A 42 24.31 -8.53 -8.70
N LEU A 43 24.14 -8.87 -7.41
CA LEU A 43 22.83 -8.90 -6.76
C LEU A 43 22.04 -7.57 -6.85
N PRO A 44 22.60 -6.38 -6.60
CA PRO A 44 21.85 -5.13 -6.77
C PRO A 44 21.38 -4.92 -8.22
N VAL A 45 22.19 -5.38 -9.19
CA VAL A 45 21.87 -5.28 -10.62
C VAL A 45 20.69 -6.21 -10.97
N ALA A 46 20.75 -7.46 -10.53
CA ALA A 46 19.66 -8.42 -10.69
C ALA A 46 18.37 -7.94 -9.99
N LEU A 47 18.48 -7.41 -8.77
CA LEU A 47 17.32 -6.93 -8.03
C LEU A 47 16.66 -5.73 -8.72
N THR A 48 17.45 -4.79 -9.23
CA THR A 48 16.94 -3.61 -9.96
C THR A 48 16.22 -4.02 -11.24
N ALA A 49 16.81 -4.95 -12.01
CA ALA A 49 16.20 -5.40 -13.26
C ALA A 49 14.93 -6.23 -13.01
N ALA A 50 14.90 -7.07 -11.97
CA ALA A 50 13.71 -7.81 -11.56
C ALA A 50 12.57 -6.88 -11.08
N VAL A 51 12.88 -5.84 -10.31
CA VAL A 51 11.88 -4.85 -9.89
C VAL A 51 11.27 -4.15 -11.11
N ARG A 52 12.09 -3.74 -12.10
CA ARG A 52 11.60 -3.07 -13.32
C ARG A 52 10.66 -3.94 -14.13
N GLU A 53 10.91 -5.25 -14.18
CA GLU A 53 10.06 -6.23 -14.86
C GLU A 53 8.69 -6.38 -14.16
N ILE A 54 8.69 -6.45 -12.83
CA ILE A 54 7.50 -6.82 -12.04
C ILE A 54 6.65 -5.62 -11.62
N VAL A 55 7.25 -4.44 -11.45
CA VAL A 55 6.57 -3.28 -10.84
C VAL A 55 5.31 -2.87 -11.61
N SER A 56 5.39 -2.75 -12.94
CA SER A 56 4.27 -2.25 -13.75
C SER A 56 3.00 -3.10 -13.63
N PRO A 57 3.02 -4.42 -13.94
CA PRO A 57 1.80 -5.24 -13.89
C PRO A 57 1.26 -5.45 -12.46
N VAL A 58 2.13 -5.44 -11.44
CA VAL A 58 1.69 -5.56 -10.04
C VAL A 58 1.03 -4.28 -9.56
N VAL A 59 1.64 -3.13 -9.85
CA VAL A 59 1.10 -1.81 -9.48
C VAL A 59 -0.24 -1.58 -10.15
N GLU A 60 -0.36 -1.82 -11.45
CA GLU A 60 -1.60 -1.59 -12.20
C GLU A 60 -2.79 -2.37 -11.61
N ARG A 61 -2.62 -3.68 -11.38
CA ARG A 61 -3.68 -4.52 -10.81
C ARG A 61 -4.03 -4.11 -9.38
N SER A 62 -3.02 -3.90 -8.54
CA SER A 62 -3.21 -3.60 -7.11
C SER A 62 -3.90 -2.25 -6.91
N VAL A 63 -3.46 -1.22 -7.65
CA VAL A 63 -4.03 0.13 -7.58
C VAL A 63 -5.47 0.14 -8.07
N THR A 64 -5.78 -0.55 -9.16
CA THR A 64 -7.15 -0.62 -9.70
C THR A 64 -8.12 -1.17 -8.66
N ILE A 65 -7.79 -2.32 -8.06
CA ILE A 65 -8.63 -2.97 -7.03
C ILE A 65 -8.76 -2.05 -5.81
N ALA A 66 -7.64 -1.48 -5.35
CA ALA A 66 -7.63 -0.63 -4.16
C ALA A 66 -8.45 0.65 -4.34
N CYS A 67 -8.31 1.34 -5.48
CA CYS A 67 -9.03 2.59 -5.75
C CYS A 67 -10.52 2.36 -5.91
N MET A 68 -10.94 1.31 -6.63
CA MET A 68 -12.36 0.97 -6.77
C MET A 68 -12.98 0.67 -5.41
N THR A 69 -12.33 -0.18 -4.61
CA THR A 69 -12.83 -0.58 -3.28
C THR A 69 -12.90 0.63 -2.33
N THR A 70 -11.85 1.45 -2.30
CA THR A 70 -11.78 2.62 -1.43
C THR A 70 -12.84 3.65 -1.81
N ARG A 71 -13.01 3.93 -3.10
CA ARG A 71 -14.01 4.87 -3.60
C ARG A 71 -15.42 4.49 -3.13
N GLU A 72 -15.82 3.23 -3.35
CA GLU A 72 -17.18 2.79 -3.01
C GLU A 72 -17.44 2.81 -1.51
N LEU A 73 -16.46 2.40 -0.69
CA LEU A 73 -16.62 2.38 0.77
C LEU A 73 -16.61 3.80 1.36
N VAL A 74 -15.65 4.62 0.97
CA VAL A 74 -15.50 5.98 1.50
C VAL A 74 -16.69 6.86 1.10
N LEU A 75 -17.17 6.81 -0.14
CA LEU A 75 -18.33 7.60 -0.55
C LEU A 75 -19.60 7.23 0.24
N LYS A 76 -19.77 5.95 0.57
CA LYS A 76 -20.89 5.48 1.36
C LYS A 76 -20.78 5.92 2.83
N ASP A 77 -19.61 5.72 3.44
CA ASP A 77 -19.40 6.01 4.86
C ASP A 77 -19.41 7.52 5.14
N PHE A 78 -18.91 8.33 4.20
CA PHE A 78 -18.81 9.79 4.31
C PHE A 78 -19.93 10.54 3.58
N ALA A 79 -21.03 9.87 3.26
CA ALA A 79 -22.11 10.45 2.46
C ALA A 79 -22.79 11.69 3.09
N VAL A 80 -22.76 11.79 4.41
CA VAL A 80 -23.32 12.91 5.19
C VAL A 80 -22.23 13.79 5.83
N GLU A 81 -20.97 13.57 5.46
CA GLU A 81 -19.83 14.33 5.97
C GLU A 81 -19.56 15.56 5.07
N PRO A 82 -19.76 16.79 5.57
CA PRO A 82 -19.52 18.01 4.80
C PRO A 82 -18.03 18.34 4.61
N ASP A 83 -17.13 17.86 5.48
CA ASP A 83 -15.72 18.19 5.39
C ASP A 83 -14.99 17.33 4.36
N ALA A 84 -14.64 17.96 3.23
CA ALA A 84 -13.85 17.33 2.19
C ALA A 84 -12.45 16.88 2.65
N ALA A 85 -11.88 17.52 3.68
CA ALA A 85 -10.57 17.12 4.20
C ALA A 85 -10.64 15.77 4.93
N ARG A 86 -11.72 15.52 5.68
CA ARG A 86 -11.96 14.23 6.36
C ARG A 86 -12.17 13.10 5.36
N LEU A 87 -12.97 13.35 4.33
CA LEU A 87 -13.17 12.41 3.21
C LEU A 87 -11.83 12.01 2.58
N ARG A 88 -11.01 13.01 2.21
CA ARG A 88 -9.72 12.77 1.56
C ARG A 88 -8.76 12.02 2.47
N LYS A 89 -8.66 12.41 3.75
CA LYS A 89 -7.80 11.74 4.73
C LYS A 89 -8.16 10.26 4.84
N ALA A 90 -9.44 9.94 5.00
CA ALA A 90 -9.91 8.56 5.11
C ALA A 90 -9.61 7.75 3.84
N ALA A 91 -9.82 8.33 2.66
CA ALA A 91 -9.50 7.71 1.38
C ALA A 91 -8.00 7.42 1.24
N HIS A 92 -7.14 8.37 1.59
CA HIS A 92 -5.68 8.19 1.52
C HIS A 92 -5.21 7.07 2.46
N LEU A 93 -5.65 7.09 3.72
CA LEU A 93 -5.29 6.06 4.68
C LEU A 93 -5.69 4.65 4.20
N MET A 94 -6.93 4.50 3.74
CA MET A 94 -7.43 3.22 3.27
C MET A 94 -6.76 2.75 1.97
N VAL A 95 -6.65 3.63 0.97
CA VAL A 95 -6.10 3.23 -0.34
C VAL A 95 -4.63 2.85 -0.23
N SER A 96 -3.86 3.57 0.60
CA SER A 96 -2.44 3.28 0.82
C SER A 96 -2.25 1.91 1.47
N SER A 97 -3.02 1.61 2.52
CA SER A 97 -2.97 0.31 3.20
C SER A 97 -3.35 -0.84 2.27
N LEU A 98 -4.42 -0.68 1.49
CA LEU A 98 -4.93 -1.72 0.60
C LEU A 98 -4.03 -1.95 -0.61
N ALA A 99 -3.59 -0.90 -1.30
CA ALA A 99 -2.72 -1.01 -2.46
C ALA A 99 -1.35 -1.61 -2.08
N GLY A 100 -0.75 -1.16 -0.97
CA GLY A 100 0.52 -1.68 -0.47
C GLY A 100 0.45 -3.16 -0.12
N SER A 101 -0.59 -3.56 0.63
CA SER A 101 -0.79 -4.97 1.03
C SER A 101 -1.01 -5.90 -0.18
N LEU A 102 -1.82 -5.48 -1.14
CA LEU A 102 -2.06 -6.25 -2.37
C LEU A 102 -0.79 -6.37 -3.21
N ALA A 103 -0.04 -5.28 -3.37
CA ALA A 103 1.20 -5.28 -4.13
C ALA A 103 2.27 -6.19 -3.48
N LEU A 104 2.42 -6.11 -2.15
CA LEU A 104 3.40 -6.88 -1.39
C LEU A 104 3.18 -8.40 -1.53
N VAL A 105 1.94 -8.86 -1.38
CA VAL A 105 1.62 -10.30 -1.51
C VAL A 105 1.76 -10.76 -2.96
N THR A 106 1.40 -9.91 -3.92
CA THR A 106 1.43 -10.25 -5.35
C THR A 106 2.85 -10.31 -5.91
N CYS A 107 3.75 -9.39 -5.51
CA CYS A 107 5.09 -9.31 -6.09
C CYS A 107 6.08 -10.33 -5.51
N ARG A 108 5.87 -10.86 -4.29
CA ARG A 108 6.89 -11.61 -3.55
C ARG A 108 7.43 -12.82 -4.32
N GLU A 109 6.54 -13.71 -4.76
CA GLU A 109 6.94 -14.93 -5.48
C GLU A 109 7.51 -14.64 -6.89
N PRO A 110 6.86 -13.82 -7.75
CA PRO A 110 7.44 -13.53 -9.08
C PRO A 110 8.75 -12.76 -8.99
N LEU A 111 8.91 -11.84 -8.02
CA LEU A 111 10.15 -11.11 -7.81
C LEU A 111 11.29 -12.07 -7.41
N LYS A 112 11.04 -12.97 -6.46
CA LYS A 112 12.02 -13.98 -6.05
C LYS A 112 12.49 -14.84 -7.24
N ALA A 113 11.56 -15.30 -8.07
CA ALA A 113 11.89 -16.07 -9.27
C ALA A 113 12.74 -15.26 -10.27
N SER A 114 12.36 -14.00 -10.54
CA SER A 114 13.06 -13.14 -11.49
C SER A 114 14.47 -12.77 -10.99
N VAL A 115 14.63 -12.37 -9.72
CA VAL A 115 15.94 -12.04 -9.12
C VAL A 115 16.90 -13.23 -9.23
N ALA A 116 16.46 -14.43 -8.84
CA ALA A 116 17.30 -15.62 -8.90
C ALA A 116 17.69 -15.96 -10.34
N SER A 117 16.76 -15.84 -11.31
CA SER A 117 17.03 -16.07 -12.73
C SER A 117 18.06 -15.09 -13.29
N GLN A 118 17.87 -13.80 -13.03
CA GLN A 118 18.76 -12.74 -13.51
C GLN A 118 20.14 -12.82 -12.86
N LEU A 119 20.22 -13.14 -11.56
CA LEU A 119 21.49 -13.30 -10.87
C LEU A 119 22.31 -14.46 -11.44
N ARG A 120 21.68 -15.60 -11.76
CA ARG A 120 22.35 -16.72 -12.46
C ARG A 120 22.90 -16.28 -13.81
N ALA A 121 22.08 -15.59 -14.60
CA ALA A 121 22.50 -15.11 -15.92
C ALA A 121 23.69 -14.15 -15.83
N LEU A 122 23.69 -13.24 -14.85
CA LEU A 122 24.80 -12.30 -14.62
C LEU A 122 26.08 -12.99 -14.15
N LEU A 123 25.97 -13.98 -13.26
CA LEU A 123 27.12 -14.76 -12.77
C LEU A 123 27.79 -15.54 -13.91
N LEU A 124 26.98 -16.17 -14.78
CA LEU A 124 27.46 -16.87 -15.96
C LEU A 124 28.17 -15.92 -16.94
N GLN A 125 27.57 -14.76 -17.21
CA GLN A 125 28.16 -13.74 -18.08
C GLN A 125 29.46 -13.15 -17.52
N ALA A 126 29.57 -13.06 -16.20
CA ALA A 126 30.78 -12.60 -15.51
C ALA A 126 31.91 -13.65 -15.50
N GLY A 127 31.70 -14.83 -16.11
CA GLY A 127 32.70 -15.89 -16.16
C GLY A 127 32.98 -16.51 -14.80
N VAL A 128 32.03 -16.42 -13.85
CA VAL A 128 32.15 -17.09 -12.56
C VAL A 128 32.11 -18.58 -12.82
N VAL A 129 33.28 -19.22 -12.77
CA VAL A 129 33.41 -20.67 -12.95
C VAL A 129 32.56 -21.34 -11.87
N PRO A 130 31.66 -22.29 -12.23
CA PRO A 130 30.89 -23.03 -11.26
C PRO A 130 31.86 -23.63 -10.21
N PRO A 131 31.59 -23.46 -8.91
CA PRO A 131 32.35 -24.18 -7.90
C PRO A 131 32.33 -25.69 -8.20
N ALA A 132 33.33 -26.42 -7.69
CA ALA A 132 33.41 -27.88 -7.85
C ALA A 132 32.10 -28.60 -7.48
N ASP A 133 31.31 -27.98 -6.60
CA ASP A 133 29.93 -28.31 -6.33
C ASP A 133 28.96 -27.24 -6.87
N PRO A 134 28.26 -27.47 -8.00
CA PRO A 134 27.30 -26.51 -8.56
C PRO A 134 26.11 -26.25 -7.62
N THR A 135 25.83 -27.14 -6.67
CA THR A 135 24.72 -26.97 -5.73
C THR A 135 25.02 -25.87 -4.70
N ALA A 136 26.29 -25.66 -4.35
CA ALA A 136 26.70 -24.60 -3.42
C ALA A 136 26.43 -23.20 -4.00
N LEU A 137 26.65 -23.01 -5.30
CA LEU A 137 26.34 -21.74 -5.98
C LEU A 137 24.85 -21.46 -6.00
N GLU A 138 24.04 -22.46 -6.35
CA GLU A 138 22.59 -22.35 -6.38
C GLU A 138 22.00 -22.02 -4.99
N GLN A 139 22.51 -22.66 -3.93
CA GLN A 139 22.12 -22.34 -2.56
C GLN A 139 22.45 -20.91 -2.18
N ALA A 140 23.62 -20.39 -2.57
CA ALA A 140 24.00 -19.02 -2.28
C ALA A 140 23.20 -17.99 -3.07
N VAL A 141 22.89 -18.25 -4.35
CA VAL A 141 21.99 -17.42 -5.16
C VAL A 141 20.62 -17.34 -4.50
N GLN A 142 20.09 -18.48 -4.05
CA GLN A 142 18.79 -18.53 -3.41
C GLN A 142 18.77 -17.81 -2.06
N ALA A 143 19.78 -18.05 -1.22
CA ALA A 143 19.91 -17.38 0.08
C ALA A 143 20.01 -15.85 -0.10
N ALA A 144 20.90 -15.39 -0.98
CA ALA A 144 21.05 -13.97 -1.27
C ALA A 144 19.79 -13.35 -1.87
N THR A 145 19.04 -14.08 -2.69
CA THR A 145 17.74 -13.61 -3.20
C THR A 145 16.75 -13.43 -2.06
N VAL A 146 16.61 -14.41 -1.18
CA VAL A 146 15.67 -14.36 -0.05
C VAL A 146 16.02 -13.24 0.93
N ASP A 147 17.30 -13.08 1.26
CA ASP A 147 17.79 -12.08 2.22
C ASP A 147 17.51 -10.62 1.78
N ASN A 148 17.34 -10.41 0.47
CA ASN A 148 17.18 -9.08 -0.13
C ASN A 148 15.82 -8.87 -0.80
N LEU A 149 14.96 -9.88 -0.76
CA LEU A 149 13.64 -9.83 -1.39
C LEU A 149 12.78 -8.71 -0.80
N GLU A 150 12.88 -8.47 0.51
CA GLU A 150 12.11 -7.42 1.19
C GLU A 150 12.42 -6.02 0.67
N LEU A 151 13.66 -5.76 0.22
CA LEU A 151 14.03 -4.48 -0.38
C LEU A 151 13.26 -4.25 -1.68
N GLY A 152 13.30 -5.22 -2.60
CA GLY A 152 12.57 -5.10 -3.87
C GLY A 152 11.05 -5.06 -3.68
N CYS A 153 10.51 -5.85 -2.75
CA CYS A 153 9.09 -5.79 -2.39
C CYS A 153 8.69 -4.41 -1.86
N SER A 154 9.50 -3.80 -0.99
CA SER A 154 9.21 -2.48 -0.42
C SER A 154 9.17 -1.37 -1.47
N LEU A 155 9.99 -1.46 -2.51
CA LEU A 155 9.99 -0.52 -3.63
C LEU A 155 8.70 -0.63 -4.46
N ILE A 156 8.25 -1.86 -4.74
CA ILE A 156 7.01 -2.10 -5.48
C ILE A 156 5.80 -1.66 -4.64
N GLU A 157 5.82 -1.93 -3.33
CA GLU A 157 4.82 -1.48 -2.36
C GLU A 157 4.70 0.06 -2.33
N SER A 158 5.83 0.78 -2.28
CA SER A 158 5.85 2.26 -2.33
C SER A 158 5.29 2.78 -3.64
N ALA A 159 5.72 2.23 -4.77
CA ALA A 159 5.24 2.63 -6.09
C ALA A 159 3.72 2.42 -6.24
N ALA A 160 3.19 1.32 -5.72
CA ALA A 160 1.75 1.06 -5.69
C ALA A 160 1.01 2.07 -4.82
N THR A 161 1.54 2.35 -3.64
CA THR A 161 0.94 3.27 -2.66
C THR A 161 0.88 4.70 -3.19
N GLU A 162 1.99 5.21 -3.73
CA GLU A 162 2.08 6.56 -4.29
C GLU A 162 1.13 6.76 -5.47
N ARG A 163 1.09 5.78 -6.39
CA ARG A 163 0.17 5.83 -7.53
C ARG A 163 -1.29 5.76 -7.07
N ALA A 164 -1.61 4.91 -6.10
CA ALA A 164 -2.97 4.78 -5.58
C ALA A 164 -3.51 6.07 -4.95
N VAL A 165 -2.66 6.81 -4.22
CA VAL A 165 -3.04 8.10 -3.63
C VAL A 165 -3.42 9.12 -4.71
N ARG A 166 -2.71 9.14 -5.83
CA ARG A 166 -3.03 10.02 -6.96
C ARG A 166 -4.33 9.61 -7.64
N ASP A 167 -4.48 8.32 -7.95
CA ASP A 167 -5.66 7.78 -8.64
C ASP A 167 -6.93 7.96 -7.80
N ILE A 168 -6.86 7.82 -6.47
CA ILE A 168 -8.05 8.03 -5.60
C ILE A 168 -8.46 9.50 -5.52
N ASP A 169 -7.52 10.45 -5.57
CA ASP A 169 -7.84 11.88 -5.57
C ASP A 169 -8.63 12.26 -6.84
N GLU A 170 -8.23 11.72 -7.99
CA GLU A 170 -8.95 11.88 -9.26
C GLU A 170 -10.35 11.22 -9.18
N ALA A 171 -10.43 10.01 -8.64
CA ALA A 171 -11.69 9.27 -8.50
C ALA A 171 -12.71 9.93 -7.55
N LEU A 172 -12.24 10.72 -6.58
CA LEU A 172 -13.06 11.44 -5.60
C LEU A 172 -13.29 12.93 -5.94
N ALA A 173 -12.70 13.44 -7.03
CA ALA A 173 -12.75 14.85 -7.38
C ALA A 173 -14.18 15.43 -7.41
N SER A 174 -15.14 14.70 -7.99
CA SER A 174 -16.55 15.13 -8.06
C SER A 174 -17.21 15.23 -6.67
N ALA A 175 -16.92 14.27 -5.79
CA ALA A 175 -17.44 14.24 -4.42
C ALA A 175 -16.86 15.37 -3.56
N VAL A 176 -15.56 15.67 -3.75
CA VAL A 176 -14.89 16.81 -3.12
C VAL A 176 -15.51 18.14 -3.59
N LEU A 177 -15.71 18.31 -4.90
CA LEU A 177 -16.33 19.52 -5.47
C LEU A 177 -17.76 19.74 -4.96
N SER A 178 -18.54 18.66 -4.78
CA SER A 178 -19.90 18.76 -4.22
C SER A 178 -19.90 19.34 -2.81
N ARG A 179 -18.96 18.88 -1.96
CA ARG A 179 -18.78 19.39 -0.58
C ARG A 179 -18.31 20.84 -0.57
N GLN A 180 -17.39 21.22 -1.46
CA GLN A 180 -16.94 22.62 -1.59
C GLN A 180 -18.08 23.56 -1.97
N LYS A 181 -18.88 23.20 -2.98
CA LYS A 181 -20.05 23.98 -3.39
C LYS A 181 -21.10 24.13 -2.29
N HIS A 182 -21.31 23.08 -1.50
CA HIS A 182 -22.21 23.16 -0.33
C HIS A 182 -21.66 24.15 0.71
N ARG A 183 -20.36 24.06 1.03
CA ARG A 183 -19.71 24.98 1.97
C ARG A 183 -19.71 26.44 1.49
N GLU A 184 -19.56 26.69 0.19
CA GLU A 184 -19.65 28.03 -0.40
C GLU A 184 -21.06 28.61 -0.28
N LYS A 185 -22.09 27.79 -0.49
CA LYS A 185 -23.49 28.22 -0.42
C LYS A 185 -23.99 28.43 1.00
N HIS A 186 -23.53 27.61 1.94
CA HIS A 186 -24.10 27.56 3.29
C HIS A 186 -23.15 28.06 4.38
N GLY A 187 -21.87 28.31 4.07
CA GLY A 187 -20.80 28.72 4.97
C GLY A 187 -20.15 27.55 5.75
N PRO A 188 -19.11 27.80 6.57
CA PRO A 188 -18.42 26.77 7.37
C PRO A 188 -19.27 26.21 8.53
N PRO A 189 -19.16 24.91 8.88
CA PRO A 189 -19.81 24.35 10.07
C PRO A 189 -19.33 25.03 11.37
N PRO A 190 -20.17 25.17 12.42
CA PRO A 190 -21.50 24.61 12.59
C PRO A 190 -22.56 25.69 12.28
N HIS A 191 -22.90 25.88 11.01
CA HIS A 191 -24.02 26.76 10.68
C HIS A 191 -25.37 26.04 10.90
N PRO A 192 -26.43 26.77 11.27
CA PRO A 192 -27.80 26.26 11.28
C PRO A 192 -28.37 25.97 9.86
N GLY A 193 -27.50 25.82 8.86
CA GLY A 193 -27.84 25.56 7.46
C GLY A 193 -28.20 24.10 7.19
N GLN A 194 -28.66 23.83 5.97
CA GLN A 194 -29.08 22.49 5.53
C GLN A 194 -27.91 21.48 5.67
N PRO A 195 -28.14 20.29 6.26
CA PRO A 195 -27.14 19.24 6.32
C PRO A 195 -26.64 18.84 4.93
N PHE A 196 -25.35 18.53 4.82
CA PHE A 196 -24.77 18.03 3.57
C PHE A 196 -25.25 16.59 3.32
N PHE A 197 -25.65 16.34 2.09
CA PHE A 197 -25.89 15.00 1.56
C PHE A 197 -25.21 14.88 0.20
N ASP A 198 -24.42 13.84 0.02
CA ASP A 198 -23.82 13.56 -1.27
C ASP A 198 -24.94 13.27 -2.31
N PRO A 199 -24.93 13.90 -3.50
CA PRO A 199 -25.95 13.64 -4.52
C PRO A 199 -26.05 12.16 -4.91
N ALA A 200 -24.93 11.43 -4.89
CA ALA A 200 -24.93 9.99 -5.17
C ALA A 200 -25.60 9.17 -4.04
N TYR A 201 -25.56 9.66 -2.80
CA TYR A 201 -26.22 9.05 -1.65
C TYR A 201 -27.75 9.16 -1.69
N LEU A 202 -28.29 10.19 -2.36
CA LEU A 202 -29.74 10.40 -2.45
C LEU A 202 -30.41 9.65 -3.60
N GLN A 203 -29.64 9.12 -4.55
CA GLN A 203 -30.15 8.47 -5.76
C GLN A 203 -30.32 6.94 -5.62
N GLY A 204 -29.84 6.33 -4.51
CA GLY A 204 -29.84 4.88 -4.31
C GLY A 204 -30.93 4.33 -3.38
N ARG A 205 -31.00 3.00 -3.25
CA ARG A 205 -31.82 2.31 -2.20
C ARG A 205 -31.29 2.59 -0.78
N PHE A 206 -30.01 2.91 -0.67
CA PHE A 206 -29.37 3.42 0.53
C PHE A 206 -29.58 4.95 0.58
N PRO A 207 -29.91 5.55 1.74
CA PRO A 207 -30.03 4.97 3.09
C PRO A 207 -31.45 4.49 3.48
N GLY A 208 -32.42 4.56 2.56
CA GLY A 208 -33.83 4.22 2.84
C GLY A 208 -34.03 2.76 3.29
N ALA A 209 -33.18 1.85 2.81
CA ALA A 209 -33.18 0.44 3.16
C ALA A 209 -32.54 0.10 4.53
N LEU A 210 -31.90 1.07 5.20
CA LEU A 210 -31.28 0.83 6.51
C LEU A 210 -32.25 1.07 7.67
N PRO A 211 -32.19 0.24 8.73
CA PRO A 211 -32.76 0.57 10.03
C PRO A 211 -32.25 1.93 10.54
N GLU A 212 -33.07 2.61 11.33
CA GLU A 212 -32.77 3.96 11.82
C GLU A 212 -31.48 4.03 12.67
N SER A 213 -31.09 2.93 13.32
CA SER A 213 -29.85 2.80 14.08
C SER A 213 -28.58 2.78 13.22
N LEU A 214 -28.67 2.39 11.94
CA LEU A 214 -27.55 2.31 11.02
C LEU A 214 -27.51 3.45 10.01
N ARG A 215 -28.57 4.28 9.97
CA ARG A 215 -28.67 5.40 9.04
C ARG A 215 -27.64 6.48 9.40
N PRO A 216 -26.79 6.91 8.46
CA PRO A 216 -25.85 8.01 8.69
C PRO A 216 -26.58 9.28 9.12
N ARG A 217 -26.15 9.89 10.24
CA ARG A 217 -26.73 11.14 10.76
C ARG A 217 -25.84 12.33 10.36
N PRO A 218 -26.41 13.40 9.78
CA PRO A 218 -25.64 14.58 9.44
C PRO A 218 -24.95 15.20 10.66
N GLY A 219 -23.72 15.67 10.49
CA GLY A 219 -22.94 16.36 11.53
C GLY A 219 -22.22 15.45 12.51
N HIS A 220 -22.53 14.15 12.55
CA HIS A 220 -21.84 13.16 13.38
C HIS A 220 -21.57 11.89 12.56
N LEU A 221 -20.43 11.85 11.87
CA LEU A 221 -19.76 10.56 11.70
C LEU A 221 -19.54 10.02 13.11
N ALA A 222 -20.20 8.91 13.47
CA ALA A 222 -19.97 8.29 14.76
C ALA A 222 -18.45 8.08 14.94
N PRO A 223 -17.88 8.25 16.14
CA PRO A 223 -16.44 8.11 16.35
C PRO A 223 -15.91 6.70 16.02
N ALA A 224 -16.79 5.70 15.93
CA ALA A 224 -16.44 4.33 15.58
C ALA A 224 -15.94 4.16 14.13
N PRO A 225 -16.66 4.60 13.07
CA PRO A 225 -16.15 4.51 11.70
C PRO A 225 -14.86 5.31 11.47
N GLN A 226 -14.68 6.48 12.10
CA GLN A 226 -13.44 7.25 11.93
C GLN A 226 -12.20 6.51 12.47
N ARG A 227 -12.35 5.78 13.59
CA ARG A 227 -11.27 4.95 14.15
C ARG A 227 -10.80 3.87 13.20
N ILE A 228 -11.71 3.23 12.45
CA ILE A 228 -11.35 2.20 11.46
C ILE A 228 -10.40 2.77 10.40
N TYR A 229 -10.64 4.02 9.96
CA TYR A 229 -9.78 4.66 8.98
C TYR A 229 -8.42 5.08 9.57
N ASP A 230 -8.41 5.57 10.81
CA ASP A 230 -7.16 5.87 11.52
C ASP A 230 -6.35 4.58 11.78
N ASP A 231 -7.01 3.43 11.96
CA ASP A 231 -6.34 2.13 12.12
C ASP A 231 -5.56 1.70 10.87
N PHE A 232 -5.96 2.14 9.66
CA PHE A 232 -5.15 1.91 8.43
C PHE A 232 -3.77 2.57 8.50
N ALA A 233 -3.61 3.62 9.31
CA ALA A 233 -2.30 4.23 9.55
C ALA A 233 -1.45 3.42 10.53
N SER A 234 -2.08 2.67 11.44
CA SER A 234 -1.42 1.96 12.54
C SER A 234 -1.36 0.44 12.38
N LEU A 235 -1.99 -0.12 11.34
CA LEU A 235 -2.07 -1.56 11.10
C LEU A 235 -0.65 -2.16 11.14
N PRO A 236 -0.30 -2.90 12.20
CA PRO A 236 1.00 -3.54 12.28
C PRO A 236 1.10 -4.51 11.10
N ARG A 237 2.28 -4.61 10.47
CA ARG A 237 2.61 -5.70 9.52
C ARG A 237 2.31 -7.03 10.22
N ALA A 238 1.10 -7.55 10.07
CA ALA A 238 0.72 -8.78 10.72
C ALA A 238 1.43 -9.92 9.99
N PRO A 239 2.18 -10.79 10.68
CA PRO A 239 2.59 -12.04 10.08
C PRO A 239 1.34 -12.80 9.63
N PRO A 240 1.40 -13.55 8.52
CA PRO A 240 0.24 -14.29 8.03
C PRO A 240 -0.29 -15.17 9.17
N PRO A 241 -1.62 -15.19 9.40
CA PRO A 241 -2.19 -16.03 10.43
C PRO A 241 -1.86 -17.50 10.12
N PRO A 242 -1.55 -18.33 11.13
CA PRO A 242 -1.39 -19.75 10.92
C PRO A 242 -2.66 -20.34 10.27
N PRO A 243 -2.54 -21.32 9.37
CA PRO A 243 -3.69 -21.90 8.69
C PRO A 243 -4.69 -22.44 9.73
N GLY A 244 -5.91 -21.89 9.73
CA GLY A 244 -7.01 -22.32 10.60
C GLY A 244 -7.42 -21.35 11.71
N ALA A 245 -6.81 -20.17 11.84
CA ALA A 245 -7.23 -19.19 12.85
C ALA A 245 -8.53 -18.45 12.44
N PRO A 246 -9.56 -18.37 13.31
CA PRO A 246 -10.75 -17.56 13.05
C PRO A 246 -10.40 -16.06 13.04
N PRO A 247 -11.17 -15.21 12.32
CA PRO A 247 -10.95 -13.77 12.33
C PRO A 247 -11.13 -13.23 13.75
N THR A 248 -10.05 -12.69 14.32
CA THR A 248 -10.08 -12.09 15.66
C THR A 248 -10.70 -10.71 15.55
N PHE A 249 -12.00 -10.61 15.80
CA PHE A 249 -12.62 -9.33 16.10
C PHE A 249 -12.19 -8.94 17.52
N ALA A 250 -11.51 -7.79 17.65
CA ALA A 250 -11.15 -7.26 18.95
C ALA A 250 -12.41 -7.12 19.84
N PRO A 251 -12.39 -7.55 21.11
CA PRO A 251 -13.54 -7.43 21.98
C PRO A 251 -13.77 -5.95 22.27
N GLN A 252 -14.93 -5.44 21.85
CA GLN A 252 -15.44 -4.14 22.24
C GLN A 252 -15.64 -4.16 23.77
N GLN A 253 -14.73 -3.53 24.51
CA GLN A 253 -14.92 -3.26 25.93
C GLN A 253 -16.14 -2.34 26.09
N GLY A 254 -17.25 -2.91 26.55
CA GLY A 254 -18.40 -2.15 27.01
C GLY A 254 -18.03 -1.36 28.27
N PRO A 255 -18.56 -0.15 28.48
CA PRO A 255 -18.32 0.59 29.70
C PRO A 255 -19.05 -0.12 30.85
N GLY A 256 -18.30 -0.81 31.70
CA GLY A 256 -18.75 -1.24 33.01
C GLY A 256 -18.69 -0.08 34.00
N LEU A 257 -19.81 0.19 34.68
CA LEU A 257 -19.96 0.99 35.90
C LEU A 257 -21.42 0.78 36.35
N GLY A 258 -21.79 0.26 37.53
CA GLY A 258 -21.09 -0.25 38.70
C GLY A 258 -22.19 -0.73 39.70
N PRO A 259 -21.84 -1.42 40.80
CA PRO A 259 -22.82 -1.87 41.79
C PRO A 259 -23.11 -0.74 42.80
N GLY A 260 -24.36 -0.31 42.91
CA GLY A 260 -24.83 0.59 43.97
C GLY A 260 -25.62 -0.20 45.01
N GLY A 261 -25.01 -0.45 46.17
CA GLY A 261 -25.63 -1.13 47.31
C GLY A 261 -26.45 -0.21 48.21
N HIS A 262 -27.41 -0.84 48.89
CA HIS A 262 -28.00 -0.56 50.21
C HIS A 262 -28.31 0.89 50.63
N GLY A 263 -29.62 1.12 50.81
CA GLY A 263 -30.26 2.15 51.63
C GLY A 263 -31.75 1.84 51.69
#